data_AF-A0A9E2CEE0-F1
#
_entry.id   AF-A0A9E2CEE0-F1
#
_cell.length_a   1.000
_cell.length_b   1.000
_cell.length_c   1.000
_cell.angle_alpha   90.00
_cell.angle_beta   90.00
_cell.angle_gamma   90.00
#
_symmetry.space_group_name_H-M   'P 1'
#
loop_
_entity.id
_entity.type
_entity.pdbx_description
1 polymer ?
#
loop_
_entity_poly.entity_id
_entity_poly.type
_entity_poly.pdbx_seq_one_letter_code
_entity_poly.pdbx_strand_id
1 'polypeptide(L)'
;MDRMQSGSKQSTTTLNKCYYYGLAAVILIMLITPINVAADNQSNPSLRETNKQSIQTNTDSKGYIWQTIIGKHFVVAFTEKDQQIAKTTLSIANNFHSQIRLLLGDYAINNPVYIIIAPSRGVFENLSGIAEKWAVGLADKTNRIVILSPRRFGDKSEIERLIRHEYTHILLNQSAKGHFLPRWLNEGLAMHYESDAWHIPDDIRLTEAFLTHSLLPLDLLSWYFPSNRKRAELAYSQSLDVVTYIIKEYGHENLNQLIREIASGHDFDTAMINSFGIDPHSLETAWHTSLGRRYNWFYRFTDTTLIWAALPIICIIAYIRKVRQGKRKKMQWEIEDGITIDNHRRIDDSL
;
A
#
# COMPACT_ATOMS: atom_id res chain seq x y z
N MET A 1 48.19 -15.91 -39.35
CA MET A 1 47.81 -15.20 -38.11
C MET A 1 46.80 -14.14 -38.51
N ASP A 2 45.49 -14.17 -38.26
CA ASP A 2 44.53 -15.15 -37.75
C ASP A 2 43.18 -14.67 -38.30
N ARG A 3 42.46 -15.52 -39.04
CA ARG A 3 41.23 -16.23 -38.64
C ARG A 3 40.05 -15.33 -38.20
N MET A 4 39.04 -15.33 -39.10
CA MET A 4 37.60 -15.54 -38.84
C MET A 4 36.89 -14.70 -37.77
N GLN A 5 35.86 -13.95 -38.18
CA GLN A 5 34.46 -14.32 -37.88
C GLN A 5 33.46 -13.52 -38.73
N SER A 6 32.96 -14.17 -39.78
CA SER A 6 31.58 -14.00 -40.24
C SER A 6 30.68 -14.82 -39.31
N GLY A 7 29.62 -14.23 -38.74
CA GLY A 7 28.73 -14.98 -37.84
C GLY A 7 27.42 -14.28 -37.51
N SER A 8 26.37 -14.66 -38.25
CA SER A 8 24.95 -14.68 -37.86
C SER A 8 24.28 -13.42 -37.29
N LYS A 9 23.67 -12.62 -38.18
CA LYS A 9 22.57 -11.68 -37.86
C LYS A 9 21.18 -12.35 -37.84
N GLN A 10 21.11 -13.66 -37.63
CA GLN A 10 19.86 -14.45 -37.58
C GLN A 10 19.82 -15.25 -36.27
N SER A 11 19.21 -14.71 -35.22
CA SER A 11 18.86 -15.49 -34.01
C SER A 11 17.90 -14.78 -33.04
N THR A 12 17.71 -13.46 -33.13
CA THR A 12 16.83 -12.74 -32.18
C THR A 12 15.33 -12.82 -32.49
N THR A 13 14.94 -13.09 -33.74
CA THR A 13 13.52 -13.17 -34.15
C THR A 13 12.88 -14.54 -33.92
N THR A 14 13.67 -15.61 -33.85
CA THR A 14 13.18 -16.98 -33.62
C THR A 14 13.05 -17.30 -32.13
N LEU A 15 13.92 -16.73 -31.29
CA LEU A 15 13.80 -16.84 -29.83
C LEU A 15 12.47 -16.23 -29.36
N ASN A 16 12.08 -15.06 -29.84
CA ASN A 16 10.81 -14.44 -29.44
C ASN A 16 9.55 -15.23 -29.87
N LYS A 17 9.63 -16.09 -30.90
CA LYS A 17 8.46 -16.85 -31.40
C LYS A 17 8.17 -18.13 -30.62
N CYS A 18 9.19 -18.83 -30.10
CA CYS A 18 8.96 -20.02 -29.26
C CYS A 18 8.39 -19.67 -27.86
N TYR A 19 8.54 -18.43 -27.41
CA TYR A 19 8.15 -17.98 -26.05
C TYR A 19 6.65 -17.68 -25.95
N TYR A 20 6.00 -17.33 -27.06
CA TYR A 20 4.54 -17.18 -27.12
C TYR A 20 3.82 -18.52 -26.89
N TYR A 21 4.40 -19.68 -27.26
CA TYR A 21 3.69 -20.96 -27.21
C TYR A 21 3.60 -21.58 -25.80
N GLY A 22 4.59 -21.37 -24.92
CA GLY A 22 4.55 -21.88 -23.54
C GLY A 22 3.62 -21.09 -22.62
N LEU A 23 3.60 -19.77 -22.77
CA LEU A 23 2.68 -18.87 -22.09
C LEU A 23 1.26 -18.94 -22.67
N ALA A 24 1.14 -19.11 -24.00
CA ALA A 24 -0.12 -19.41 -24.65
C ALA A 24 -0.70 -20.72 -24.12
N ALA A 25 0.05 -21.78 -23.82
CA ALA A 25 -0.56 -22.99 -23.26
C ALA A 25 -1.21 -22.76 -21.88
N VAL A 26 -0.56 -22.01 -20.97
CA VAL A 26 -1.13 -21.70 -19.64
C VAL A 26 -2.30 -20.70 -19.75
N ILE A 27 -2.18 -19.68 -20.58
CA ILE A 27 -3.22 -18.68 -20.82
C ILE A 27 -4.39 -19.27 -21.62
N LEU A 28 -4.14 -20.10 -22.63
CA LEU A 28 -5.14 -20.79 -23.45
C LEU A 28 -5.90 -21.81 -22.60
N ILE A 29 -5.24 -22.57 -21.71
CA ILE A 29 -5.93 -23.47 -20.77
C ILE A 29 -6.77 -22.68 -19.75
N MET A 30 -6.29 -21.52 -19.28
CA MET A 30 -7.06 -20.60 -18.44
C MET A 30 -8.24 -19.90 -19.15
N LEU A 31 -8.21 -19.82 -20.49
CA LEU A 31 -9.26 -19.23 -21.34
C LEU A 31 -10.27 -20.27 -21.88
N ILE A 32 -9.91 -21.56 -21.96
CA ILE A 32 -10.79 -22.63 -22.48
C ILE A 32 -11.76 -23.16 -21.41
N THR A 33 -11.52 -22.92 -20.11
CA THR A 33 -12.45 -23.36 -19.06
C THR A 33 -13.71 -22.48 -19.04
N PRO A 34 -14.91 -22.99 -19.38
CA PRO A 34 -16.14 -22.21 -19.20
C PRO A 34 -16.31 -21.93 -17.71
N ILE A 35 -16.37 -20.65 -17.35
CA ILE A 35 -16.86 -20.22 -16.06
C ILE A 35 -18.37 -20.44 -16.14
N ASN A 36 -18.84 -21.62 -15.74
CA ASN A 36 -20.25 -21.80 -15.45
C ASN A 36 -20.57 -20.96 -14.22
N VAL A 37 -20.92 -19.69 -14.44
CA VAL A 37 -21.70 -18.91 -13.50
C VAL A 37 -23.08 -19.55 -13.50
N ALA A 38 -23.24 -20.63 -12.72
CA ALA A 38 -24.53 -21.21 -12.47
C ALA A 38 -25.36 -20.17 -11.71
N ALA A 39 -26.32 -19.57 -12.41
CA ALA A 39 -27.37 -18.77 -11.81
C ALA A 39 -28.06 -19.62 -10.73
N ASP A 40 -28.07 -19.10 -9.51
CA ASP A 40 -28.69 -19.71 -8.35
C ASP A 40 -30.20 -19.83 -8.58
N ASN A 41 -30.70 -21.07 -8.69
CA ASN A 41 -32.12 -21.34 -8.54
C ASN A 41 -32.29 -22.37 -7.42
N GLN A 42 -32.84 -21.87 -6.32
CA GLN A 42 -33.08 -22.60 -5.08
C GLN A 42 -34.03 -23.79 -5.31
N SER A 43 -33.60 -24.99 -4.90
CA SER A 43 -34.37 -25.93 -4.08
C SER A 43 -33.79 -27.36 -4.12
N ASN A 44 -32.80 -27.69 -3.29
CA ASN A 44 -32.65 -29.07 -2.79
C ASN A 44 -31.70 -29.13 -1.55
N PRO A 45 -32.17 -29.51 -0.35
CA PRO A 45 -31.35 -29.45 0.87
C PRO A 45 -30.48 -30.71 1.11
N SER A 46 -30.11 -31.47 0.08
CA SER A 46 -29.38 -32.75 0.25
C SER A 46 -28.12 -32.89 -0.60
N LEU A 47 -27.20 -31.91 -0.57
CA LEU A 47 -25.82 -32.13 -1.00
C LEU A 47 -24.88 -31.36 -0.07
N ARG A 48 -24.30 -32.07 0.91
CA ARG A 48 -23.02 -31.65 1.50
C ARG A 48 -21.95 -31.87 0.43
N GLU A 49 -21.81 -30.93 -0.50
CA GLU A 49 -20.66 -30.88 -1.38
C GLU A 49 -19.43 -30.50 -0.55
N THR A 50 -18.55 -31.48 -0.38
CA THR A 50 -17.17 -31.22 0.00
C THR A 50 -16.54 -30.48 -1.18
N ASN A 51 -16.32 -29.18 -1.00
CA ASN A 51 -15.74 -28.28 -1.99
C ASN A 51 -14.28 -28.70 -2.27
N LYS A 52 -14.07 -29.73 -3.10
CA LYS A 52 -12.75 -30.18 -3.53
C LYS A 52 -12.19 -29.14 -4.50
N GLN A 53 -11.34 -28.24 -3.98
CA GLN A 53 -10.49 -27.39 -4.79
C GLN A 53 -9.68 -28.25 -5.76
N SER A 54 -9.97 -28.18 -7.05
CA SER A 54 -9.25 -28.95 -8.09
C SER A 54 -7.90 -28.29 -8.37
N ILE A 55 -6.80 -29.00 -8.13
CA ILE A 55 -5.46 -28.55 -8.49
C ILE A 55 -5.11 -29.07 -9.89
N GLN A 56 -4.94 -28.17 -10.85
CA GLN A 56 -4.43 -28.49 -12.19
C GLN A 56 -2.92 -28.26 -12.25
N THR A 57 -2.17 -29.17 -12.86
CA THR A 57 -0.70 -29.14 -12.92
C THR A 57 -0.22 -29.02 -14.37
N ASN A 58 0.67 -28.05 -14.66
CA ASN A 58 1.26 -27.83 -15.99
C ASN A 58 2.74 -27.47 -15.89
N THR A 59 3.56 -27.92 -16.83
CA THR A 59 5.00 -27.58 -16.89
C THR A 59 5.26 -26.53 -17.96
N ASP A 60 5.95 -25.44 -17.62
CA ASP A 60 6.32 -24.41 -18.59
C ASP A 60 7.62 -24.74 -19.34
N SER A 61 7.93 -23.93 -20.37
CA SER A 61 9.12 -24.10 -21.21
C SER A 61 10.46 -23.92 -20.47
N LYS A 62 10.43 -23.48 -19.20
CA LYS A 62 11.60 -23.33 -18.33
C LYS A 62 11.65 -24.41 -17.24
N GLY A 63 10.74 -25.38 -17.26
CA GLY A 63 10.70 -26.51 -16.33
C GLY A 63 10.00 -26.23 -15.01
N TYR A 64 9.30 -25.10 -14.85
CA TYR A 64 8.47 -24.88 -13.65
C TYR A 64 7.20 -25.69 -13.74
N ILE A 65 6.92 -26.44 -12.69
CA ILE A 65 5.64 -27.14 -12.49
C ILE A 65 4.70 -26.19 -11.77
N TRP A 66 3.74 -25.67 -12.53
CA TRP A 66 2.68 -24.79 -12.08
C TRP A 66 1.48 -25.60 -11.61
N GLN A 67 0.89 -25.17 -10.51
CA GLN A 67 -0.35 -25.63 -9.94
C GLN A 67 -1.36 -24.48 -9.91
N THR A 68 -2.64 -24.78 -10.02
CA THR A 68 -3.69 -23.75 -10.00
C THR A 68 -4.76 -24.07 -8.96
N ILE A 69 -5.19 -23.09 -8.17
CA ILE A 69 -6.41 -23.16 -7.33
C ILE A 69 -7.45 -22.22 -7.94
N ILE A 70 -8.62 -22.76 -8.23
CA ILE A 70 -9.75 -22.02 -8.81
C ILE A 70 -10.73 -21.67 -7.68
N GLY A 71 -11.03 -20.39 -7.54
CA GLY A 71 -12.10 -19.87 -6.69
C GLY A 71 -13.22 -19.24 -7.52
N LYS A 72 -14.18 -18.58 -6.84
CA LYS A 72 -15.36 -17.98 -7.49
C LYS A 72 -15.02 -16.82 -8.43
N HIS A 73 -14.15 -15.92 -7.98
CA HIS A 73 -13.75 -14.70 -8.73
C HIS A 73 -12.26 -14.68 -9.07
N PHE A 74 -11.49 -15.62 -8.53
CA PHE A 74 -10.04 -15.62 -8.59
C PHE A 74 -9.50 -16.98 -9.00
N VAL A 75 -8.42 -16.96 -9.77
CA VAL A 75 -7.65 -18.14 -10.15
C VAL A 75 -6.21 -17.90 -9.73
N VAL A 76 -5.66 -18.74 -8.84
CA VAL A 76 -4.30 -18.57 -8.31
C VAL A 76 -3.37 -19.61 -8.91
N ALA A 77 -2.38 -19.19 -9.69
CA ALA A 77 -1.32 -20.03 -10.23
C ALA A 77 -0.02 -19.89 -9.42
N PHE A 78 0.59 -21.02 -9.08
CA PHE A 78 1.72 -21.08 -8.15
C PHE A 78 2.59 -22.32 -8.41
N THR A 79 3.77 -22.38 -7.80
CA THR A 79 4.60 -23.62 -7.81
C THR A 79 4.35 -24.44 -6.56
N GLU A 80 4.62 -25.76 -6.55
CA GLU A 80 4.37 -26.64 -5.39
C GLU A 80 4.81 -26.04 -4.03
N LYS A 81 5.99 -25.42 -4.01
CA LYS A 81 6.56 -24.76 -2.82
C LYS A 81 5.74 -23.56 -2.30
N ASP A 82 4.85 -22.97 -3.11
CA ASP A 82 4.00 -21.81 -2.79
C ASP A 82 2.57 -22.22 -2.37
N GLN A 83 2.24 -23.51 -2.25
CA GLN A 83 0.86 -23.97 -2.06
C GLN A 83 0.13 -23.31 -0.88
N GLN A 84 0.80 -23.16 0.26
CA GLN A 84 0.20 -22.51 1.43
C GLN A 84 -0.01 -21.00 1.23
N ILE A 85 0.91 -20.34 0.52
CA ILE A 85 0.79 -18.93 0.15
C ILE A 85 -0.35 -18.75 -0.84
N ALA A 86 -0.50 -19.65 -1.81
CA ALA A 86 -1.59 -19.61 -2.78
C ALA A 86 -2.97 -19.73 -2.12
N LYS A 87 -3.12 -20.66 -1.16
CA LYS A 87 -4.35 -20.78 -0.35
C LYS A 87 -4.63 -19.51 0.45
N THR A 88 -3.60 -18.95 1.08
CA THR A 88 -3.70 -17.70 1.87
C THR A 88 -4.09 -16.53 0.97
N THR A 89 -3.45 -16.40 -0.18
CA THR A 89 -3.70 -15.37 -1.20
C THR A 89 -5.14 -15.44 -1.69
N LEU A 90 -5.64 -16.63 -2.02
CA LEU A 90 -7.03 -16.82 -2.44
C LEU A 90 -8.02 -16.44 -1.32
N SER A 91 -7.72 -16.80 -0.08
CA SER A 91 -8.57 -16.43 1.06
C SER A 91 -8.63 -14.91 1.25
N ILE A 92 -7.48 -14.23 1.20
CA ILE A 92 -7.39 -12.78 1.31
C ILE A 92 -8.18 -12.11 0.19
N ALA A 93 -7.96 -12.52 -1.06
CA ALA A 93 -8.61 -11.94 -2.22
C ALA A 93 -10.15 -12.06 -2.13
N ASN A 94 -10.67 -13.23 -1.74
CA ASN A 94 -12.12 -13.42 -1.56
C ASN A 94 -12.70 -12.59 -0.40
N ASN A 95 -11.99 -12.49 0.72
CA ASN A 95 -12.43 -11.70 1.87
C ASN A 95 -12.48 -10.21 1.49
N PHE A 96 -11.41 -9.71 0.88
CA PHE A 96 -11.32 -8.32 0.48
C PHE A 96 -12.32 -7.97 -0.64
N HIS A 97 -12.56 -8.87 -1.60
CA HIS A 97 -13.62 -8.70 -2.62
C HIS A 97 -14.97 -8.40 -2.00
N SER A 98 -15.34 -9.09 -0.92
CA SER A 98 -16.62 -8.89 -0.24
C SER A 98 -16.68 -7.53 0.46
N GLN A 99 -15.56 -7.03 0.99
CA GLN A 99 -15.48 -5.75 1.69
C GLN A 99 -15.49 -4.57 0.71
N ILE A 100 -14.63 -4.61 -0.31
CA ILE A 100 -14.43 -3.47 -1.20
C ILE A 100 -15.63 -3.22 -2.12
N ARG A 101 -16.44 -4.24 -2.42
CA ARG A 101 -17.72 -4.07 -3.14
C ARG A 101 -18.72 -3.20 -2.37
N LEU A 102 -18.74 -3.26 -1.05
CA LEU A 102 -19.61 -2.39 -0.26
C LEU A 102 -19.17 -0.93 -0.34
N LEU A 103 -17.88 -0.69 -0.55
CA LEU A 103 -17.28 0.65 -0.53
C LEU A 103 -17.26 1.30 -1.89
N LEU A 104 -16.87 0.56 -2.93
CA LEU A 104 -16.81 1.06 -4.30
C LEU A 104 -18.17 0.91 -5.03
N GLY A 105 -19.03 0.01 -4.56
CA GLY A 105 -20.32 -0.31 -5.19
C GLY A 105 -20.29 -1.62 -5.98
N ASP A 106 -21.43 -2.00 -6.54
CA ASP A 106 -21.61 -3.23 -7.33
C ASP A 106 -20.98 -3.11 -8.72
N TYR A 107 -19.66 -2.96 -8.78
CA TYR A 107 -18.93 -3.11 -10.02
C TYR A 107 -18.85 -4.59 -10.36
N ALA A 108 -19.54 -4.96 -11.44
CA ALA A 108 -19.59 -6.33 -11.90
C ALA A 108 -18.21 -6.78 -12.38
N ILE A 109 -17.62 -7.73 -11.65
CA ILE A 109 -16.49 -8.50 -12.15
C ILE A 109 -17.03 -9.41 -13.23
N ASN A 110 -16.95 -8.94 -14.47
CA ASN A 110 -17.36 -9.71 -15.63
C ASN A 110 -16.35 -10.82 -15.96
N ASN A 111 -15.10 -10.69 -15.49
CA ASN A 111 -13.99 -11.58 -15.84
C ASN A 111 -13.21 -12.01 -14.58
N PRO A 112 -12.78 -13.28 -14.48
CA PRO A 112 -12.01 -13.75 -13.34
C PRO A 112 -10.67 -13.02 -13.26
N VAL A 113 -10.17 -12.85 -12.04
CA VAL A 113 -8.86 -12.26 -11.78
C VAL A 113 -7.84 -13.38 -11.59
N TYR A 114 -6.76 -13.32 -12.37
CA TYR A 114 -5.71 -14.33 -12.35
C TYR A 114 -4.56 -13.83 -11.48
N ILE A 115 -4.29 -14.52 -10.37
CA ILE A 115 -3.17 -14.20 -9.48
C ILE A 115 -2.04 -15.18 -9.74
N ILE A 116 -0.86 -14.70 -10.10
CA ILE A 116 0.30 -15.52 -10.43
C ILE A 116 1.40 -15.27 -9.40
N ILE A 117 1.77 -16.32 -8.66
CA ILE A 117 2.85 -16.28 -7.68
C ILE A 117 4.15 -16.68 -8.36
N ALA A 118 4.94 -15.68 -8.73
CA ALA A 118 6.21 -15.87 -9.40
C ALA A 118 7.27 -16.43 -8.42
N PRO A 119 7.86 -17.61 -8.67
CA PRO A 119 8.78 -18.24 -7.73
C PRO A 119 10.14 -17.54 -7.59
N SER A 120 10.48 -16.63 -8.50
CA SER A 120 11.73 -15.86 -8.49
C SER A 120 11.57 -14.49 -9.15
N ARG A 121 12.51 -13.58 -8.86
CA ARG A 121 12.54 -12.23 -9.45
C ARG A 121 12.58 -12.25 -10.98
N GLY A 122 13.39 -13.13 -11.56
CA GLY A 122 13.48 -13.27 -13.02
C GLY A 122 12.19 -13.78 -13.66
N VAL A 123 11.40 -14.59 -12.94
CA VAL A 123 10.06 -15.00 -13.41
C VAL A 123 9.07 -13.85 -13.25
N PHE A 124 9.12 -13.12 -12.13
CA PHE A 124 8.28 -11.95 -11.88
C PHE A 124 8.47 -10.88 -12.96
N GLU A 125 9.70 -10.49 -13.25
CA GLU A 125 10.01 -9.47 -14.27
C GLU A 125 9.58 -9.93 -15.67
N ASN A 126 9.72 -11.23 -15.97
CA ASN A 126 9.26 -11.78 -17.25
C ASN A 126 7.73 -11.70 -17.40
N LEU A 127 6.99 -12.07 -16.36
CA LEU A 127 5.53 -12.08 -16.36
C LEU A 127 4.92 -10.67 -16.31
N SER A 128 5.55 -9.78 -15.55
CA SER A 128 5.11 -8.40 -15.33
C SER A 128 5.47 -7.47 -16.49
N GLY A 129 6.49 -7.84 -17.29
CA GLY A 129 7.00 -7.00 -18.36
C GLY A 129 7.76 -5.80 -17.82
N ILE A 130 7.27 -4.58 -18.09
CA ILE A 130 7.86 -3.35 -17.60
C ILE A 130 7.27 -3.03 -16.24
N ALA A 131 7.98 -3.38 -15.17
CA ALA A 131 7.66 -3.01 -13.80
C ALA A 131 8.81 -2.20 -13.19
N GLU A 132 8.50 -1.40 -12.17
CA GLU A 132 9.52 -0.72 -11.39
C GLU A 132 10.51 -1.72 -10.77
N LYS A 133 11.79 -1.35 -10.69
CA LYS A 133 12.84 -2.24 -10.18
C LYS A 133 12.62 -2.69 -8.74
N TRP A 134 11.79 -1.98 -7.99
CA TRP A 134 11.47 -2.27 -6.59
C TRP A 134 10.06 -2.87 -6.42
N ALA A 135 9.28 -3.00 -7.49
CA ALA A 135 7.94 -3.59 -7.45
C ALA A 135 8.00 -5.07 -7.06
N VAL A 136 7.11 -5.50 -6.16
CA VAL A 136 6.94 -6.90 -5.73
C VAL A 136 5.56 -7.46 -6.10
N GLY A 137 4.68 -6.61 -6.61
CA GLY A 137 3.41 -6.93 -7.25
C GLY A 137 3.22 -6.08 -8.50
N LEU A 138 2.36 -6.54 -9.40
CA LEU A 138 1.85 -5.77 -10.52
C LEU A 138 0.46 -6.27 -10.94
N ALA A 139 -0.49 -5.36 -10.95
CA ALA A 139 -1.78 -5.51 -11.62
C ALA A 139 -1.72 -4.97 -13.05
N ASP A 140 -2.24 -5.74 -14.01
CA ASP A 140 -2.31 -5.32 -15.41
C ASP A 140 -3.73 -5.16 -15.96
N LYS A 141 -3.83 -4.60 -17.17
CA LYS A 141 -5.11 -4.34 -17.84
C LYS A 141 -5.87 -5.60 -18.26
N THR A 142 -5.25 -6.78 -18.15
CA THR A 142 -5.83 -8.09 -18.52
C THR A 142 -6.35 -8.86 -17.31
N ASN A 143 -6.60 -8.18 -16.19
CA ASN A 143 -7.07 -8.77 -14.93
C ASN A 143 -6.09 -9.77 -14.33
N ARG A 144 -4.79 -9.55 -14.54
CA ARG A 144 -3.75 -10.35 -13.90
C ARG A 144 -3.08 -9.58 -12.79
N ILE A 145 -2.83 -10.26 -11.68
CA ILE A 145 -2.01 -9.81 -10.57
C ILE A 145 -0.81 -10.74 -10.52
N VAL A 146 0.38 -10.22 -10.80
CA VAL A 146 1.63 -10.98 -10.68
C VAL A 146 2.27 -10.55 -9.37
N ILE A 147 2.60 -11.49 -8.48
CA ILE A 147 3.33 -11.19 -7.24
C ILE A 147 4.61 -12.01 -7.17
N LEU A 148 5.67 -11.40 -6.65
CA LEU A 148 6.88 -12.13 -6.30
C LEU A 148 6.61 -12.99 -5.07
N SER A 149 6.94 -14.28 -5.14
CA SER A 149 6.72 -15.23 -4.05
C SER A 149 7.29 -14.71 -2.71
N PRO A 150 6.43 -14.47 -1.70
CA PRO A 150 6.80 -13.87 -0.42
C PRO A 150 7.54 -14.85 0.50
N ARG A 151 7.79 -16.09 0.08
CA ARG A 151 8.43 -17.15 0.89
C ARG A 151 9.70 -16.75 1.64
N ARG A 152 10.43 -15.77 1.11
CA ARG A 152 11.74 -15.36 1.64
C ARG A 152 11.73 -14.03 2.38
N PHE A 153 10.62 -13.29 2.34
CA PHE A 153 10.62 -11.88 2.76
C PHE A 153 9.27 -11.35 3.24
N GLY A 154 8.18 -12.11 3.16
CA GLY A 154 6.84 -11.62 3.45
C GLY A 154 6.13 -12.40 4.56
N ASP A 155 5.62 -11.68 5.56
CA ASP A 155 4.63 -12.24 6.49
C ASP A 155 3.21 -12.21 5.89
N LYS A 156 2.23 -12.78 6.61
CA LYS A 156 0.84 -12.83 6.14
C LYS A 156 0.24 -11.43 5.92
N SER A 157 0.61 -10.45 6.74
CA SER A 157 0.07 -9.08 6.66
C SER A 157 0.62 -8.34 5.45
N GLU A 158 1.89 -8.57 5.08
CA GLU A 158 2.48 -8.00 3.86
C GLU A 158 1.84 -8.58 2.61
N ILE A 159 1.56 -9.89 2.61
CA ILE A 159 0.80 -10.53 1.52
C ILE A 159 -0.61 -9.94 1.43
N GLU A 160 -1.26 -9.72 2.57
CA GLU A 160 -2.59 -9.13 2.61
C GLU A 160 -2.60 -7.73 2.01
N ARG A 161 -1.69 -6.85 2.46
CA ARG A 161 -1.55 -5.50 1.90
C ARG A 161 -1.28 -5.53 0.41
N LEU A 162 -0.32 -6.35 -0.03
CA LEU A 162 0.03 -6.45 -1.46
C LEU A 162 -1.17 -6.90 -2.31
N ILE A 163 -1.87 -7.96 -1.90
CA ILE A 163 -3.02 -8.47 -2.66
C ILE A 163 -4.16 -7.44 -2.68
N ARG A 164 -4.43 -6.77 -1.57
CA ARG A 164 -5.44 -5.70 -1.51
C ARG A 164 -5.07 -4.54 -2.42
N HIS A 165 -3.82 -4.11 -2.41
CA HIS A 165 -3.28 -3.05 -3.25
C HIS A 165 -3.47 -3.38 -4.75
N GLU A 166 -2.91 -4.49 -5.20
CA GLU A 166 -2.95 -4.88 -6.62
C GLU A 166 -4.39 -5.17 -7.08
N TYR A 167 -5.21 -5.74 -6.22
CA TYR A 167 -6.61 -5.99 -6.57
C TYR A 167 -7.43 -4.71 -6.69
N THR A 168 -7.11 -3.69 -5.88
CA THR A 168 -7.75 -2.38 -6.01
C THR A 168 -7.49 -1.77 -7.38
N HIS A 169 -6.28 -1.89 -7.93
CA HIS A 169 -6.00 -1.45 -9.31
C HIS A 169 -6.88 -2.17 -10.34
N ILE A 170 -7.08 -3.49 -10.21
CA ILE A 170 -7.95 -4.25 -11.11
C ILE A 170 -9.38 -3.71 -11.04
N LEU A 171 -9.91 -3.51 -9.83
CA LEU A 171 -11.26 -2.99 -9.64
C LEU A 171 -11.41 -1.58 -10.21
N LEU A 172 -10.46 -0.68 -9.97
CA LEU A 172 -10.50 0.69 -10.50
C LEU A 172 -10.46 0.70 -12.02
N ASN A 173 -9.58 -0.10 -12.63
CA ASN A 173 -9.49 -0.20 -14.09
C ASN A 173 -10.79 -0.74 -14.72
N GLN A 174 -11.39 -1.77 -14.10
CA GLN A 174 -12.69 -2.30 -14.53
C GLN A 174 -13.81 -1.27 -14.36
N SER A 175 -13.84 -0.58 -13.22
CA SER A 175 -14.88 0.40 -12.89
C SER A 175 -14.81 1.61 -13.81
N ALA A 176 -13.60 2.09 -14.12
CA ALA A 176 -13.37 3.17 -15.07
C ALA A 176 -13.58 2.75 -16.54
N LYS A 177 -13.85 1.47 -16.84
CA LYS A 177 -14.05 0.93 -18.21
C LYS A 177 -12.95 1.30 -19.21
N GLY A 178 -11.71 1.40 -18.72
CA GLY A 178 -10.55 1.77 -19.54
C GLY A 178 -10.42 3.27 -19.86
N HIS A 179 -11.30 4.13 -19.33
CA HIS A 179 -11.13 5.57 -19.37
C HIS A 179 -9.96 6.02 -18.47
N PHE A 180 -9.47 7.24 -18.71
CA PHE A 180 -8.32 7.77 -18.00
C PHE A 180 -8.63 7.98 -16.51
N LEU A 181 -7.76 7.46 -15.66
CA LEU A 181 -7.75 7.69 -14.22
C LEU A 181 -6.37 8.23 -13.86
N PRO A 182 -6.27 9.40 -13.20
CA PRO A 182 -4.98 9.93 -12.75
C PRO A 182 -4.22 8.91 -11.91
N ARG A 183 -2.91 8.80 -12.16
CA ARG A 183 -2.07 7.84 -11.43
C ARG A 183 -2.10 8.10 -9.93
N TRP A 184 -2.03 9.34 -9.46
CA TRP A 184 -2.15 9.65 -8.02
C TRP A 184 -3.46 9.14 -7.41
N LEU A 185 -4.57 9.19 -8.14
CA LEU A 185 -5.86 8.71 -7.63
C LEU A 185 -5.86 7.17 -7.56
N ASN A 186 -5.34 6.52 -8.60
CA ASN A 186 -5.24 5.07 -8.67
C ASN A 186 -4.35 4.49 -7.55
N GLU A 187 -3.15 5.04 -7.40
CA GLU A 187 -2.18 4.64 -6.37
C GLU A 187 -2.67 5.02 -4.97
N GLY A 188 -3.26 6.21 -4.81
CA GLY A 188 -3.79 6.67 -3.53
C GLY A 188 -4.94 5.80 -3.02
N LEU A 189 -5.85 5.37 -3.90
CA LEU A 189 -6.93 4.45 -3.54
C LEU A 189 -6.42 3.04 -3.23
N ALA A 190 -5.45 2.53 -4.01
CA ALA A 190 -4.81 1.25 -3.72
C ALA A 190 -4.12 1.26 -2.34
N MET A 191 -3.39 2.34 -2.04
CA MET A 191 -2.78 2.58 -0.73
C MET A 191 -3.82 2.79 0.40
N HIS A 192 -4.97 3.39 0.10
CA HIS A 192 -6.00 3.63 1.11
C HIS A 192 -6.68 2.31 1.52
N TYR A 193 -6.91 1.40 0.58
CA TYR A 193 -7.62 0.14 0.83
C TYR A 193 -6.72 -1.06 1.14
N GLU A 194 -5.38 -0.92 1.04
CA GLU A 194 -4.47 -2.03 1.35
C GLU A 194 -4.46 -2.41 2.85
N SER A 195 -4.90 -1.53 3.74
CA SER A 195 -4.93 -1.80 5.18
C SER A 195 -6.24 -1.33 5.82
N ASP A 196 -6.71 -2.04 6.85
CA ASP A 196 -7.92 -1.67 7.60
C ASP A 196 -7.69 -0.48 8.55
N ALA A 197 -6.45 0.01 8.66
CA ALA A 197 -6.12 1.17 9.46
C ALA A 197 -6.54 2.42 8.69
N TRP A 198 -7.64 3.05 9.13
CA TRP A 198 -7.98 4.45 8.84
C TRP A 198 -6.89 5.36 9.41
N HIS A 199 -5.69 5.30 8.82
CA HIS A 199 -4.54 6.07 9.24
C HIS A 199 -4.58 7.39 8.48
N ILE A 200 -4.70 8.50 9.20
CA ILE A 200 -4.22 9.76 8.66
C ILE A 200 -2.72 9.56 8.49
N PRO A 201 -2.15 9.66 7.27
CA PRO A 201 -0.73 9.47 7.10
C PRO A 201 0.01 10.56 7.87
N ASP A 202 0.50 10.26 9.06
CA ASP A 202 1.53 11.06 9.73
C ASP A 202 2.88 10.70 9.11
N ASP A 203 2.98 10.99 7.80
CA ASP A 203 4.19 10.74 7.04
C ASP A 203 5.12 11.94 7.19
N ILE A 204 6.21 11.75 7.93
CA ILE A 204 7.24 12.77 8.11
C ILE A 204 7.77 13.31 6.77
N ARG A 205 7.76 12.50 5.70
CA ARG A 205 8.15 12.91 4.35
C ARG A 205 7.19 13.94 3.77
N LEU A 206 5.88 13.75 3.99
CA LEU A 206 4.87 14.69 3.52
C LEU A 206 4.95 16.01 4.31
N THR A 207 5.16 15.93 5.62
CA THR A 207 5.39 17.10 6.47
C THR A 207 6.64 17.87 6.03
N GLU A 208 7.77 17.20 5.85
CA GLU A 208 9.01 17.80 5.35
C GLU A 208 8.81 18.45 3.99
N ALA A 209 8.14 17.75 3.06
CA ALA A 209 7.89 18.27 1.71
C ALA A 209 6.98 19.50 1.72
N PHE A 210 5.94 19.51 2.56
CA PHE A 210 5.07 20.67 2.75
C PHE A 210 5.84 21.87 3.31
N LEU A 211 6.65 21.68 4.35
CA LEU A 211 7.42 22.75 4.99
C LEU A 211 8.55 23.32 4.13
N THR A 212 9.11 22.49 3.25
CA THR A 212 10.20 22.89 2.32
C THR A 212 9.68 23.33 0.94
N HIS A 213 8.37 23.42 0.75
CA HIS A 213 7.73 23.72 -0.54
C HIS A 213 8.18 22.78 -1.68
N SER A 214 8.38 21.51 -1.37
CA SER A 214 8.87 20.49 -2.32
C SER A 214 7.82 19.44 -2.69
N LEU A 215 6.54 19.71 -2.41
CA LEU A 215 5.42 18.90 -2.89
C LEU A 215 5.40 18.81 -4.42
N LEU A 216 4.96 17.66 -4.91
CA LEU A 216 4.81 17.35 -6.33
C LEU A 216 3.42 17.81 -6.82
N PRO A 217 3.31 18.55 -7.94
CA PRO A 217 2.01 18.95 -8.47
C PRO A 217 1.13 17.74 -8.82
N LEU A 218 -0.17 17.79 -8.52
CA LEU A 218 -1.09 16.68 -8.83
C LEU A 218 -1.26 16.45 -10.33
N ASP A 219 -1.19 17.51 -11.14
CA ASP A 219 -1.19 17.38 -12.60
C ASP A 219 -0.01 16.51 -13.08
N LEU A 220 1.19 16.74 -12.54
CA LEU A 220 2.37 15.92 -12.83
C LEU A 220 2.15 14.45 -12.43
N LEU A 221 1.64 14.24 -11.22
CA LEU A 221 1.37 12.91 -10.67
C LEU A 221 0.20 12.20 -11.34
N SER A 222 -0.60 12.90 -12.17
CA SER A 222 -1.67 12.28 -12.94
C SER A 222 -1.12 11.37 -14.03
N TRP A 223 0.08 11.69 -14.55
CA TRP A 223 0.68 10.99 -15.68
C TRP A 223 1.80 10.02 -15.27
N TYR A 224 2.72 10.46 -14.40
CA TYR A 224 3.87 9.64 -14.04
C TYR A 224 4.38 9.93 -12.63
N PHE A 225 4.99 8.91 -12.02
CA PHE A 225 5.73 9.06 -10.78
C PHE A 225 7.23 9.22 -11.07
N PRO A 226 7.98 9.97 -10.24
CA PRO A 226 9.41 10.13 -10.41
C PRO A 226 10.16 8.79 -10.33
N SER A 227 11.19 8.60 -11.17
CA SER A 227 12.03 7.39 -11.13
C SER A 227 12.98 7.35 -9.91
N ASN A 228 13.26 8.51 -9.31
CA ASN A 228 14.02 8.58 -8.07
C ASN A 228 13.17 8.01 -6.93
N ARG A 229 13.66 6.95 -6.27
CA ARG A 229 12.94 6.24 -5.21
C ARG A 229 12.38 7.16 -4.12
N LYS A 230 13.15 8.12 -3.60
CA LYS A 230 12.66 9.02 -2.53
C LYS A 230 11.51 9.90 -3.02
N ARG A 231 11.58 10.38 -4.26
CA ARG A 231 10.50 11.18 -4.87
C ARG A 231 9.30 10.32 -5.26
N ALA A 232 9.49 9.07 -5.68
CA ALA A 232 8.41 8.12 -5.90
C ALA A 232 7.66 7.84 -4.59
N GLU A 233 8.42 7.56 -3.53
CA GLU A 233 7.90 7.40 -2.17
C GLU A 233 7.07 8.61 -1.73
N LEU A 234 7.54 9.84 -1.96
CA LEU A 234 6.75 11.06 -1.72
C LEU A 234 5.48 11.12 -2.58
N ALA A 235 5.53 10.71 -3.85
CA ALA A 235 4.36 10.66 -4.73
C ALA A 235 3.29 9.69 -4.20
N TYR A 236 3.69 8.51 -3.71
CA TYR A 236 2.78 7.57 -3.03
C TYR A 236 2.16 8.19 -1.77
N SER A 237 2.98 8.84 -0.93
CA SER A 237 2.50 9.50 0.29
C SER A 237 1.51 10.62 0.00
N GLN A 238 1.80 11.48 -0.99
CA GLN A 238 0.88 12.53 -1.43
C GLN A 238 -0.42 11.93 -1.98
N SER A 239 -0.33 10.88 -2.79
CA SER A 239 -1.48 10.21 -3.39
C SER A 239 -2.44 9.67 -2.33
N LEU A 240 -1.91 8.95 -1.34
CA LEU A 240 -2.69 8.44 -0.21
C LEU A 240 -3.33 9.57 0.59
N ASP A 241 -2.58 10.64 0.86
CA ASP A 241 -3.05 11.75 1.68
C ASP A 241 -4.15 12.58 0.98
N VAL A 242 -4.02 12.84 -0.32
CA VAL A 242 -5.06 13.49 -1.13
C VAL A 242 -6.32 12.65 -1.18
N VAL A 243 -6.21 11.34 -1.41
CA VAL A 243 -7.37 10.43 -1.42
C VAL A 243 -8.05 10.39 -0.05
N THR A 244 -7.25 10.34 1.02
CA THR A 244 -7.78 10.39 2.39
C THR A 244 -8.49 11.72 2.67
N TYR A 245 -7.96 12.84 2.16
CA TYR A 245 -8.61 14.14 2.21
C TYR A 245 -9.94 14.15 1.42
N ILE A 246 -9.97 13.62 0.20
CA ILE A 246 -11.18 13.51 -0.62
C ILE A 246 -12.27 12.72 0.12
N ILE A 247 -11.92 11.53 0.63
CA ILE A 247 -12.86 10.66 1.33
C ILE A 247 -13.40 11.35 2.59
N LYS A 248 -12.54 12.08 3.32
CA LYS A 248 -12.93 12.79 4.53
C LYS A 248 -13.86 13.99 4.25
N GLU A 249 -13.58 14.75 3.19
CA GLU A 249 -14.29 15.99 2.88
C GLU A 249 -15.59 15.72 2.09
N TYR A 250 -15.52 14.81 1.11
CA TYR A 250 -16.62 14.55 0.16
C TYR A 250 -17.33 13.22 0.40
N GLY A 251 -16.75 12.30 1.17
CA GLY A 251 -17.34 10.99 1.46
C GLY A 251 -17.19 9.97 0.32
N HIS A 252 -17.44 8.70 0.65
CA HIS A 252 -17.34 7.59 -0.31
C HIS A 252 -18.37 7.68 -1.45
N GLU A 253 -19.56 8.21 -1.21
CA GLU A 253 -20.60 8.26 -2.25
C GLU A 253 -20.20 9.18 -3.41
N ASN A 254 -19.63 10.36 -3.11
CA ASN A 254 -19.15 11.27 -4.15
C ASN A 254 -17.91 10.71 -4.86
N LEU A 255 -17.05 9.97 -4.15
CA LEU A 255 -15.96 9.24 -4.78
C LEU A 255 -16.48 8.17 -5.75
N ASN A 256 -17.54 7.45 -5.38
CA ASN A 256 -18.18 6.49 -6.27
C ASN A 256 -18.84 7.19 -7.48
N GLN A 257 -19.43 8.38 -7.26
CA GLN A 257 -19.93 9.20 -8.35
C GLN A 257 -18.80 9.58 -9.33
N LEU A 258 -17.63 9.97 -8.85
CA LEU A 258 -16.47 10.28 -9.70
C LEU A 258 -16.11 9.10 -10.61
N ILE A 259 -16.04 7.90 -10.05
CA ILE A 259 -15.75 6.69 -10.84
C ILE A 259 -16.85 6.41 -11.87
N ARG A 260 -18.14 6.63 -11.52
CA ARG A 260 -19.27 6.47 -12.46
C ARG A 260 -19.26 7.50 -13.60
N GLU A 261 -18.91 8.74 -13.30
CA GLU A 261 -18.77 9.81 -14.29
C GLU A 261 -17.64 9.47 -15.30
N ILE A 262 -16.49 9.05 -14.79
CA ILE A 262 -15.35 8.58 -15.62
C ILE A 262 -15.78 7.37 -16.47
N ALA A 263 -16.48 6.41 -15.86
CA ALA A 263 -16.99 5.22 -16.56
C ALA A 263 -18.03 5.52 -17.65
N SER A 264 -18.63 6.72 -17.61
CA SER A 264 -19.59 7.21 -18.60
C SER A 264 -18.90 7.97 -19.74
N GLY A 265 -17.57 8.12 -19.68
CA GLY A 265 -16.75 8.71 -20.73
C GLY A 265 -16.49 10.21 -20.57
N HIS A 266 -16.89 10.82 -19.45
CA HIS A 266 -16.50 12.19 -19.13
C HIS A 266 -14.98 12.28 -18.89
N ASP A 267 -14.37 13.39 -19.27
CA ASP A 267 -12.99 13.69 -18.88
C ASP A 267 -12.90 13.90 -17.35
N PHE A 268 -11.68 13.80 -16.82
CA PHE A 268 -11.47 13.80 -15.38
C PHE A 268 -11.92 15.11 -14.71
N ASP A 269 -11.72 16.25 -15.35
CA ASP A 269 -12.08 17.56 -14.81
C ASP A 269 -13.60 17.71 -14.73
N THR A 270 -14.31 17.33 -15.80
CA THR A 270 -15.78 17.29 -15.82
C THR A 270 -16.32 16.33 -14.75
N ALA A 271 -15.72 15.14 -14.63
CA ALA A 271 -16.13 14.15 -13.63
C ALA A 271 -15.92 14.66 -12.19
N MET A 272 -14.81 15.37 -11.92
CA MET A 272 -14.51 16.02 -10.65
C MET A 272 -15.55 17.10 -10.29
N ILE A 273 -15.89 17.97 -11.25
CA ILE A 273 -16.88 19.02 -11.04
C ILE A 273 -18.26 18.40 -10.76
N ASN A 274 -18.67 17.39 -11.52
CA ASN A 274 -19.97 16.72 -11.32
C ASN A 274 -20.06 16.02 -9.96
N SER A 275 -18.94 15.52 -9.43
CA SER A 275 -18.93 14.68 -8.23
C SER A 275 -18.63 15.45 -6.94
N PHE A 276 -17.74 16.44 -7.01
CA PHE A 276 -17.27 17.20 -5.84
C PHE A 276 -17.62 18.69 -5.90
N GLY A 277 -18.09 19.18 -7.05
CA GLY A 277 -18.38 20.60 -7.26
C GLY A 277 -17.14 21.47 -7.47
N ILE A 278 -15.95 20.86 -7.65
CA ILE A 278 -14.68 21.56 -7.83
C ILE A 278 -13.83 20.90 -8.92
N ASP A 279 -13.01 21.71 -9.58
CA ASP A 279 -12.01 21.24 -10.53
C ASP A 279 -10.74 20.69 -9.82
N PRO A 280 -9.85 19.97 -10.54
CA PRO A 280 -8.63 19.41 -9.95
C PRO A 280 -7.67 20.43 -9.33
N HIS A 281 -7.57 21.65 -9.87
CA HIS A 281 -6.68 22.68 -9.34
C HIS A 281 -7.22 23.26 -8.02
N SER A 282 -8.54 23.45 -7.96
CA SER A 282 -9.24 23.81 -6.72
C SER A 282 -9.08 22.74 -5.65
N LEU A 283 -9.12 21.45 -6.02
CA LEU A 283 -8.86 20.34 -5.09
C LEU A 283 -7.44 20.42 -4.51
N GLU A 284 -6.43 20.58 -5.37
CA GLU A 284 -5.02 20.69 -4.94
C GLU A 284 -4.82 21.85 -3.96
N THR A 285 -5.42 23.00 -4.25
CA THR A 285 -5.36 24.19 -3.38
C THR A 285 -6.06 23.96 -2.04
N ALA A 286 -7.24 23.34 -2.04
CA ALA A 286 -7.98 23.00 -0.82
C ALA A 286 -7.23 21.97 0.03
N TRP A 287 -6.63 20.97 -0.61
CA TRP A 287 -5.78 19.97 0.02
C TRP A 287 -4.53 20.60 0.65
N HIS A 288 -3.80 21.47 -0.06
CA HIS A 288 -2.67 22.23 0.50
C HIS A 288 -3.07 23.07 1.72
N THR A 289 -4.23 23.71 1.68
CA THR A 289 -4.78 24.44 2.82
C THR A 289 -5.08 23.51 4.01
N SER A 290 -5.50 22.27 3.74
CA SER A 290 -5.69 21.24 4.76
C SER A 290 -4.37 20.81 5.42
N LEU A 291 -3.28 20.66 4.64
CA LEU A 291 -1.93 20.36 5.14
C LEU A 291 -1.43 21.48 6.05
N GLY A 292 -1.63 22.73 5.65
CA GLY A 292 -1.34 23.90 6.50
C GLY A 292 -2.08 23.82 7.83
N ARG A 293 -3.37 23.49 7.84
CA ARG A 293 -4.10 23.34 9.12
C ARG A 293 -3.54 22.20 9.99
N ARG A 294 -3.09 21.09 9.38
CA ARG A 294 -2.55 19.91 10.09
C ARG A 294 -1.11 20.04 10.58
N TYR A 295 -0.25 20.76 9.88
CA TYR A 295 1.18 20.84 10.21
C TYR A 295 1.62 22.20 10.76
N ASN A 296 0.83 23.26 10.50
CA ASN A 296 1.16 24.61 10.95
C ASN A 296 0.75 24.89 12.42
N TRP A 297 0.16 23.92 13.15
CA TRP A 297 -0.02 24.07 14.61
C TRP A 297 1.34 24.19 15.31
N PHE A 298 2.35 23.45 14.84
CA PHE A 298 3.71 23.52 15.39
C PHE A 298 4.29 24.93 15.24
N TYR A 299 4.13 25.54 14.06
CA TYR A 299 4.55 26.93 13.82
C TYR A 299 3.72 27.95 14.62
N ARG A 300 2.39 27.75 14.76
CA ARG A 300 1.57 28.59 15.66
C ARG A 300 2.03 28.55 17.11
N PHE A 301 2.59 27.43 17.57
CA PHE A 301 3.21 27.37 18.89
C PHE A 301 4.57 28.09 18.90
N THR A 302 5.45 27.89 17.92
CA THR A 302 6.77 28.55 17.87
C THR A 302 6.72 30.06 17.64
N ASP A 303 5.65 30.58 17.04
CA ASP A 303 5.43 32.02 16.81
C ASP A 303 4.85 32.75 18.04
N THR A 304 4.48 32.02 19.10
CA THR A 304 4.02 32.65 20.33
C THR A 304 5.19 33.05 21.22
N THR A 305 5.31 34.35 21.49
CA THR A 305 6.15 34.93 22.55
C THR A 305 6.01 34.23 23.89
N LEU A 306 4.89 33.52 24.12
CA LEU A 306 4.61 32.72 25.30
C LEU A 306 5.56 31.53 25.50
N ILE A 307 6.01 30.83 24.44
CA ILE A 307 6.97 29.72 24.61
C ILE A 307 8.33 30.27 25.05
N TRP A 308 8.80 31.33 24.38
CA TRP A 308 10.05 32.00 24.74
C TRP A 308 9.97 32.72 26.10
N ALA A 309 8.78 33.15 26.54
CA ALA A 309 8.56 33.69 27.90
C ALA A 309 8.44 32.59 28.98
N ALA A 310 7.90 31.42 28.64
CA ALA A 310 7.73 30.30 29.57
C ALA A 310 9.04 29.54 29.83
N LEU A 311 9.91 29.42 28.83
CA LEU A 311 11.19 28.72 28.93
C LEU A 311 12.10 29.23 30.07
N PRO A 312 12.34 30.55 30.23
CA PRO A 312 13.11 31.07 31.37
C PRO A 312 12.40 30.85 32.71
N ILE A 313 11.07 30.91 32.76
CA ILE A 313 10.30 30.65 33.98
C ILE A 313 10.47 29.18 34.42
N ILE A 314 10.41 28.24 33.47
CA ILE A 314 10.64 26.81 33.74
C ILE A 314 12.07 26.58 34.23
N CYS A 315 13.07 27.21 33.61
CA CYS A 315 14.46 27.15 34.07
C CYS A 315 14.63 27.71 35.50
N ILE A 316 13.97 28.83 35.82
CA ILE A 316 13.98 29.43 37.16
C ILE A 316 13.33 28.48 38.18
N ILE A 317 12.17 27.91 37.87
CA ILE A 317 11.48 26.94 38.75
C ILE A 317 12.36 25.70 38.96
N ALA A 318 12.96 25.17 37.90
CA ALA A 318 13.87 24.01 37.98
C ALA A 318 15.10 24.33 38.84
N TYR A 319 15.69 25.52 38.68
CA TYR A 319 16.79 26.00 39.49
C TYR A 319 16.39 26.11 40.97
N ILE A 320 15.24 26.74 41.28
CA ILE A 320 14.73 26.85 42.65
C ILE A 320 14.49 25.47 43.26
N ARG A 321 13.91 24.52 42.51
CA ARG A 321 13.70 23.14 42.98
C ARG A 321 15.03 22.44 43.28
N LYS A 322 16.03 22.58 42.39
CA LYS A 322 17.37 22.01 42.57
C LYS A 322 18.05 22.57 43.82
N VAL A 323 17.99 23.89 44.02
CA VAL A 323 18.56 24.55 45.21
C VAL A 323 17.86 24.10 46.49
N ARG A 324 16.52 24.00 46.49
CA ARG A 324 15.74 23.52 47.64
C ARG A 324 16.06 22.06 47.98
N GLN A 325 16.20 21.20 46.97
CA GLN A 325 16.61 19.80 47.18
C GLN A 325 18.03 19.70 47.74
N GLY A 326 18.97 20.52 47.25
CA GLY A 326 20.34 20.58 47.78
C GLY A 326 20.38 20.97 49.26
N LYS A 327 19.59 21.97 49.67
CA LYS A 327 19.47 22.36 51.09
C LYS A 327 18.90 21.25 51.97
N ARG A 328 17.88 20.52 51.49
CA ARG A 328 17.29 19.39 52.22
C ARG A 328 18.28 18.23 52.42
N LYS A 329 19.07 17.91 51.40
CA LYS A 329 20.12 16.87 51.50
C LYS A 329 21.22 17.28 52.48
N LYS A 330 21.66 18.55 52.45
CA LYS A 330 22.67 19.05 53.39
C LYS A 330 22.17 18.98 54.84
N MET A 331 20.92 19.34 55.09
CA MET A 331 20.32 19.28 56.43
C MET A 331 20.14 17.83 56.92
N GLN A 332 19.88 16.88 56.02
CA GLN A 332 19.90 15.45 56.37
C GLN A 332 21.29 14.96 56.75
N TRP A 333 22.33 15.34 55.99
CA TRP A 333 23.72 15.00 56.31
C TRP A 333 24.19 15.63 57.64
N GLU A 334 23.83 16.88 57.91
CA GLU A 334 24.17 17.54 59.19
C GLU A 334 23.48 16.88 60.40
N ILE A 335 22.26 16.33 60.23
CA ILE A 335 21.57 15.55 61.27
C ILE A 335 22.21 14.17 61.45
N GLU A 336 22.54 13.47 60.36
CA GLU A 336 23.22 12.16 60.39
C GLU A 336 24.62 12.26 61.02
N ASP A 337 25.40 13.26 60.64
CA ASP A 337 26.73 13.54 61.20
C ASP A 337 26.62 13.91 62.69
N GLY A 338 25.64 14.74 63.06
CA GLY A 338 25.38 15.11 64.45
C GLY A 338 24.98 13.92 65.34
N ILE A 339 24.12 13.03 64.83
CA ILE A 339 23.73 11.78 65.52
C ILE A 339 24.93 10.83 65.64
N THR A 340 25.79 10.76 64.63
CA THR A 340 26.99 9.90 64.64
C THR A 340 28.01 10.38 65.66
N ILE A 341 28.21 11.70 65.78
CA ILE A 341 29.09 12.33 66.78
C ILE A 341 28.55 12.14 68.20
N ASP A 342 27.24 12.32 68.42
CA ASP A 342 26.61 12.08 69.74
C ASP A 342 26.72 10.60 70.17
N ASN A 343 26.52 9.67 69.22
CA ASN A 343 26.69 8.24 69.48
C ASN A 343 28.15 7.86 69.82
N HIS A 344 29.15 8.46 69.17
CA HIS A 344 30.56 8.22 69.53
C HIS A 344 30.90 8.77 70.92
N ARG A 345 30.39 9.97 71.26
CA ARG A 345 30.60 10.59 72.58
C ARG A 345 30.00 9.78 73.72
N ARG A 346 28.82 9.18 73.53
CA ARG A 346 28.19 8.29 74.52
C ARG A 346 28.94 6.98 74.75
N ILE A 347 29.66 6.49 73.74
CA ILE A 347 30.46 5.25 73.87
C ILE A 347 31.71 5.55 74.71
N ASP A 348 32.37 6.69 74.47
CA ASP A 348 33.55 7.11 75.23
C ASP A 348 33.23 7.42 76.71
N ASP A 349 32.02 7.92 77.02
CA ASP A 349 31.56 8.16 78.40
C ASP A 349 31.12 6.87 79.15
N SER A 350 31.11 5.71 78.48
CA SER A 350 30.61 4.42 79.01
C SER A 350 31.68 3.34 79.24
N LEU A 351 32.95 3.66 79.00
CA LEU A 351 34.15 2.88 79.33
C LEU A 351 34.86 3.52 80.52
#